data_AF-A0A914GYW6-F1
#
_entry.id   AF-A0A914GYW6-F1
#
_cell.length_a   1.000
_cell.length_b   1.000
_cell.length_c   1.000
_cell.angle_alpha   90.00
_cell.angle_beta   90.00
_cell.angle_gamma   90.00
#
_symmetry.space_group_name_H-M   'P 1'
#
loop_
_entity.id
_entity.type
_entity.pdbx_description
1 polymer ?
#
loop_
_entity_poly.entity_id
_entity_poly.type
_entity_poly.pdbx_seq_one_letter_code
_entity_poly.pdbx_strand_id
1 'polypeptide(L)'
;MPKATFGKAMFNQMMGACPSAARLFDPPADPAAAARHQRYFVELVQRASSSIMEPERALGQWLEMVGQGHAQFKVSPAHWDCLGEALTDAICQWLPPGRHRRETVHAWRVLVSFISDRLGECREIIFEFVKKQTRGPLLVLGLSTQMPTGHGQNACPIHHPRIELLRLVTDGHPEQSS
;
A
#
# COMPACT_ATOMS: atom_id res chain seq x y z
N MET A 1 -21.07 3.27 13.38
CA MET A 1 -19.83 2.69 13.93
C MET A 1 -18.72 3.75 13.91
N PRO A 2 -17.91 3.93 14.98
CA PRO A 2 -16.78 4.88 14.99
C PRO A 2 -15.73 4.61 13.89
N LYS A 3 -15.04 5.64 13.40
CA LYS A 3 -13.96 5.50 12.38
C LYS A 3 -12.90 4.47 12.80
N ALA A 4 -12.51 4.47 14.07
CA ALA A 4 -11.52 3.55 14.62
C ALA A 4 -11.95 2.07 14.57
N THR A 5 -13.25 1.78 14.60
CA THR A 5 -13.74 0.40 14.57
C THR A 5 -13.93 -0.12 13.14
N PHE A 6 -14.15 0.78 12.17
CA PHE A 6 -14.28 0.41 10.75
C PHE A 6 -13.00 -0.24 10.23
N GLY A 7 -11.85 0.43 10.42
CA GLY A 7 -10.56 -0.08 9.94
C GLY A 7 -10.21 -1.46 10.50
N LYS A 8 -10.49 -1.67 11.79
CA LYS A 8 -10.31 -2.97 12.45
C LYS A 8 -11.27 -4.03 11.89
N ALA A 9 -12.55 -3.70 11.71
CA ALA A 9 -13.53 -4.63 11.16
C ALA A 9 -13.16 -5.07 9.74
N MET A 10 -12.83 -4.10 8.87
CA MET A 10 -12.37 -4.36 7.51
C MET A 10 -11.10 -5.21 7.49
N PHE A 11 -10.11 -4.88 8.31
CA PHE A 11 -8.88 -5.66 8.38
C PHE A 11 -9.15 -7.11 8.78
N ASN A 12 -9.92 -7.34 9.84
CA ASN A 12 -10.29 -8.67 10.30
C ASN A 12 -11.06 -9.45 9.22
N GLN A 13 -11.96 -8.77 8.50
CA GLN A 13 -12.71 -9.38 7.41
C GLN A 13 -11.80 -9.80 6.25
N MET A 14 -10.84 -8.96 5.86
CA MET A 14 -9.86 -9.28 4.84
C MET A 14 -9.00 -10.49 5.25
N MET A 15 -8.52 -10.53 6.49
CA MET A 15 -7.74 -11.66 7.01
C MET A 15 -8.54 -12.97 7.07
N GLY A 16 -9.84 -12.88 7.38
CA GLY A 16 -10.74 -14.04 7.41
C GLY A 16 -11.12 -14.54 6.01
N ALA A 17 -11.33 -13.64 5.06
CA ALA A 17 -11.72 -13.98 3.68
C ALA A 17 -10.53 -14.46 2.84
N CYS A 18 -9.31 -13.98 3.13
CA CYS A 18 -8.12 -14.28 2.36
C CYS A 18 -6.98 -14.80 3.25
N PRO A 19 -6.92 -16.13 3.50
CA PRO A 19 -5.85 -16.72 4.30
C PRO A 19 -4.45 -16.47 3.74
N SER A 20 -4.29 -16.30 2.42
CA SER A 20 -3.00 -15.95 1.82
C SER A 20 -2.57 -14.52 2.13
N ALA A 21 -3.51 -13.58 2.24
CA ALA A 21 -3.23 -12.23 2.70
C ALA A 21 -2.83 -12.22 4.19
N ALA A 22 -3.45 -13.07 5.03
CA ALA A 22 -3.07 -13.20 6.43
C ALA A 22 -1.60 -13.58 6.63
N ARG A 23 -1.05 -14.46 5.77
CA ARG A 23 0.37 -14.84 5.80
C ARG A 23 1.33 -13.68 5.50
N LEU A 24 0.85 -12.61 4.84
CA LEU A 24 1.66 -11.39 4.64
C LEU A 24 1.84 -10.60 5.95
N PHE A 25 0.99 -10.86 6.95
CA PHE A 25 1.01 -10.24 8.27
C PHE A 25 1.49 -11.18 9.38
N ASP A 26 1.82 -12.44 9.07
CA ASP A 26 2.29 -13.40 10.06
C ASP A 26 3.65 -12.97 10.68
N PRO A 27 3.88 -13.17 11.99
CA PRO A 27 5.10 -12.74 12.67
C PRO A 27 6.35 -13.46 12.11
N PRO A 28 7.49 -12.76 11.93
CA PRO A 28 8.04 -11.76 12.87
C PRO A 28 8.20 -10.33 12.32
N ALA A 29 7.53 -9.95 11.23
CA ALA A 29 7.96 -8.77 10.45
C ALA A 29 7.62 -7.39 11.04
N ASP A 30 6.40 -7.14 11.54
CA ASP A 30 6.05 -5.85 12.15
C ASP A 30 4.66 -5.86 12.83
N PRO A 31 4.58 -5.89 14.18
CA PRO A 31 3.30 -5.87 14.88
C PRO A 31 2.52 -4.54 14.69
N ALA A 32 3.20 -3.45 14.32
CA ALA A 32 2.56 -2.18 14.03
C ALA A 32 1.99 -2.10 12.59
N ALA A 33 2.32 -3.05 11.71
CA ALA A 33 1.82 -3.05 10.33
C ALA A 33 0.30 -3.18 10.28
N ALA A 34 -0.30 -4.06 11.08
CA ALA A 34 -1.76 -4.21 11.16
C ALA A 34 -2.43 -2.90 11.59
N ALA A 35 -1.90 -2.24 12.63
CA ALA A 35 -2.44 -0.97 13.12
C ALA A 35 -2.30 0.18 12.09
N ARG A 36 -1.24 0.18 11.27
CA ARG A 36 -1.10 1.13 10.15
C ARG A 36 -2.13 0.86 9.06
N HIS A 37 -2.30 -0.39 8.62
CA HIS A 37 -3.28 -0.74 7.59
C HIS A 37 -4.72 -0.40 8.00
N GLN A 38 -5.08 -0.66 9.26
CA GLN A 38 -6.39 -0.26 9.79
C GLN A 38 -6.65 1.24 9.67
N ARG A 39 -5.63 2.08 9.91
CA ARG A 39 -5.73 3.54 9.74
C ARG A 39 -5.84 3.92 8.26
N TYR A 40 -5.01 3.35 7.40
CA TYR A 40 -5.02 3.65 5.97
C TYR A 40 -6.32 3.21 5.28
N PHE A 41 -6.97 2.14 5.73
CA PHE A 41 -8.29 1.76 5.23
C PHE A 41 -9.37 2.79 5.54
N VAL A 42 -9.33 3.37 6.75
CA VAL A 42 -10.25 4.45 7.13
C VAL A 42 -10.00 5.70 6.28
N GLU A 43 -8.74 6.00 6.00
CA GLU A 43 -8.35 7.12 5.15
C GLU A 43 -8.74 6.92 3.69
N LEU A 44 -8.50 5.72 3.14
CA LEU A 44 -8.93 5.31 1.80
C LEU A 44 -10.41 5.60 1.60
N VAL A 45 -11.26 5.10 2.50
CA VAL A 45 -12.72 5.28 2.38
C VAL A 45 -13.12 6.75 2.50
N GLN A 46 -12.47 7.51 3.39
CA GLN A 46 -12.76 8.93 3.54
C GLN A 46 -12.42 9.74 2.29
N ARG A 47 -11.22 9.52 1.72
CA ARG A 47 -10.80 10.15 0.47
C ARG A 47 -11.72 9.74 -0.67
N ALA A 48 -12.01 8.45 -0.81
CA ALA A 48 -12.88 7.93 -1.86
C ALA A 48 -14.31 8.49 -1.78
N SER A 49 -14.87 8.58 -0.56
CA SER A 49 -16.21 9.15 -0.36
C SER A 49 -16.27 10.66 -0.61
N SER A 50 -15.22 11.41 -0.24
CA SER A 50 -15.14 12.86 -0.42
C SER A 50 -14.93 13.26 -1.88
N SER A 51 -14.42 12.34 -2.70
CA SER A 51 -14.02 12.58 -4.09
C SER A 51 -14.75 11.68 -5.09
N ILE A 52 -15.95 11.21 -4.75
CA ILE A 52 -16.71 10.24 -5.55
C ILE A 52 -17.02 10.70 -6.99
N MET A 53 -17.03 12.02 -7.25
CA MET A 53 -17.27 12.59 -8.58
C MET A 53 -16.03 12.59 -9.48
N GLU A 54 -14.84 12.61 -8.90
CA GLU A 54 -13.55 12.62 -9.62
C GLU A 54 -12.53 11.68 -8.93
N PRO A 55 -12.85 10.37 -8.80
CA PRO A 55 -12.02 9.43 -8.03
C PRO A 55 -10.63 9.25 -8.64
N GLU A 56 -10.53 9.26 -9.97
CA GLU A 56 -9.24 9.17 -10.68
C GLU A 56 -8.29 10.32 -10.29
N ARG A 57 -8.80 11.55 -10.33
CA ARG A 57 -8.01 12.74 -10.00
C ARG A 57 -7.59 12.76 -8.54
N ALA A 58 -8.47 12.32 -7.64
CA ALA A 58 -8.23 12.38 -6.20
C ALA A 58 -7.41 11.21 -5.65
N LEU A 59 -7.57 10.02 -6.23
CA LEU A 59 -6.99 8.79 -5.71
C LEU A 59 -5.88 8.23 -6.60
N GLY A 60 -5.87 8.51 -7.90
CA GLY A 60 -5.02 7.83 -8.90
C GLY A 60 -3.56 7.75 -8.47
N GLN A 61 -2.89 8.90 -8.31
CA GLN A 61 -1.48 8.94 -7.89
C GLN A 61 -1.21 8.27 -6.53
N TRP A 62 -2.16 8.39 -5.60
CA TRP A 62 -2.00 7.80 -4.27
C TRP A 62 -2.15 6.28 -4.30
N LEU A 63 -3.13 5.75 -5.04
CA LEU A 63 -3.31 4.32 -5.27
C LEU A 63 -2.13 3.74 -6.03
N GLU A 64 -1.58 4.49 -7.00
CA GLU A 64 -0.39 4.05 -7.72
C GLU A 64 0.81 3.89 -6.78
N MET A 65 1.08 4.89 -5.96
CA MET A 65 2.13 4.84 -4.95
C MET A 65 1.92 3.68 -3.96
N VAL A 66 0.68 3.44 -3.51
CA VAL A 66 0.36 2.32 -2.61
C VAL A 66 0.60 0.98 -3.31
N GLY A 67 0.12 0.79 -4.54
CA GLY A 67 0.32 -0.43 -5.31
C GLY A 67 1.82 -0.73 -5.55
N GLN A 68 2.59 0.31 -5.91
CA GLN A 68 4.04 0.22 -6.05
C GLN A 68 4.74 -0.18 -4.75
N GLY A 69 4.35 0.42 -3.62
CA GLY A 69 4.87 0.08 -2.30
C GLY A 69 4.60 -1.37 -1.91
N HIS A 70 3.52 -1.96 -2.44
CA HIS A 70 3.13 -3.35 -2.20
C HIS A 70 3.79 -4.38 -3.14
N ALA A 71 4.41 -3.94 -4.23
CA ALA A 71 5.04 -4.83 -5.22
C ALA A 71 6.13 -5.74 -4.62
N GLN A 72 6.80 -5.29 -3.55
CA GLN A 72 7.84 -6.05 -2.85
C GLN A 72 7.30 -7.16 -1.92
N PHE A 73 6.01 -7.12 -1.54
CA PHE A 73 5.42 -8.04 -0.56
C PHE A 73 4.70 -9.24 -1.20
N LYS A 74 5.04 -9.58 -2.46
CA LYS A 74 4.39 -10.68 -3.22
C LYS A 74 2.87 -10.58 -3.23
N VAL A 75 2.34 -9.36 -3.20
CA VAL A 75 0.89 -9.12 -3.32
C VAL A 75 0.46 -9.49 -4.75
N SER A 76 -0.56 -10.33 -4.87
CA SER A 76 -1.12 -10.78 -6.14
C SER A 76 -2.43 -10.03 -6.44
N PRO A 77 -2.92 -10.04 -7.70
CA PRO A 77 -4.24 -9.50 -8.03
C PRO A 77 -5.35 -10.06 -7.13
N ALA A 78 -5.31 -11.35 -6.82
CA ALA A 78 -6.28 -11.99 -5.92
C ALA A 78 -6.31 -11.37 -4.51
N HIS A 79 -5.19 -10.83 -4.00
CA HIS A 79 -5.21 -10.12 -2.72
C HIS A 79 -5.93 -8.77 -2.81
N TRP A 80 -5.84 -8.07 -3.95
CA TRP A 80 -6.57 -6.84 -4.20
C TRP A 80 -8.06 -7.08 -4.43
N ASP A 81 -8.43 -8.21 -5.05
CA ASP A 81 -9.81 -8.65 -5.15
C ASP A 81 -10.40 -8.91 -3.75
N CYS A 82 -9.67 -9.64 -2.91
CA CYS A 82 -10.09 -9.88 -1.53
C CYS A 82 -10.20 -8.58 -0.70
N LEU A 83 -9.29 -7.62 -0.92
CA LEU A 83 -9.41 -6.28 -0.32
C LEU A 83 -10.73 -5.62 -0.75
N GLY A 84 -11.06 -5.70 -2.04
CA GLY A 84 -12.28 -5.09 -2.58
C GLY A 84 -13.56 -5.73 -2.04
N GLU A 85 -13.59 -7.05 -1.92
CA GLU A 85 -14.72 -7.76 -1.30
C GLU A 85 -14.87 -7.39 0.18
N ALA A 86 -13.79 -7.46 0.95
CA ALA A 86 -13.80 -7.10 2.37
C ALA A 86 -14.21 -5.64 2.60
N LEU A 87 -13.76 -4.73 1.73
CA LEU A 87 -14.12 -3.33 1.78
C LEU A 87 -15.62 -3.11 1.49
N THR A 88 -16.13 -3.75 0.43
CA THR A 88 -17.54 -3.66 0.05
C THR A 88 -18.44 -4.15 1.16
N ASP A 89 -18.13 -5.30 1.75
CA ASP A 89 -18.89 -5.89 2.84
C ASP A 89 -18.84 -5.02 4.10
N ALA A 90 -17.65 -4.52 4.47
CA ALA A 90 -17.49 -3.63 5.62
C ALA A 90 -18.31 -2.34 5.46
N ILE A 91 -18.32 -1.75 4.25
CA ILE A 91 -19.16 -0.59 3.94
C ILE A 91 -20.63 -0.95 4.03
N CYS A 92 -21.04 -2.10 3.49
CA CYS A 92 -22.43 -2.53 3.54
C CYS A 92 -22.90 -2.72 4.98
N GLN A 93 -22.08 -3.30 5.87
CA GLN A 93 -22.39 -3.41 7.30
C GLN A 93 -22.38 -2.06 8.03
N TRP A 94 -21.63 -1.08 7.53
CA TRP A 94 -21.52 0.25 8.13
C TRP A 94 -22.71 1.17 7.78
N LEU A 95 -23.37 0.94 6.64
CA LEU A 95 -24.54 1.71 6.24
C LEU A 95 -25.69 1.47 7.23
N PRO A 96 -26.35 2.54 7.72
CA PRO A 96 -27.47 2.37 8.63
C PRO A 96 -28.64 1.63 7.96
N PRO A 97 -29.46 0.89 8.74
CA PRO A 97 -30.64 0.21 8.23
C PRO A 97 -31.51 1.15 7.38
N GLY A 98 -31.94 0.68 6.21
CA GLY A 98 -32.70 1.49 5.24
C GLY A 98 -31.85 2.32 4.26
N ARG A 99 -30.52 2.34 4.39
CA ARG A 99 -29.60 2.92 3.39
C ARG A 99 -28.92 1.90 2.46
N HIS A 100 -29.29 0.62 2.58
CA HIS A 100 -28.92 -0.44 1.62
C HIS A 100 -29.75 -0.37 0.34
N ARG A 101 -29.85 0.83 -0.25
CA ARG A 101 -30.44 0.94 -1.58
C ARG A 101 -29.53 0.25 -2.58
N ARG A 102 -30.12 -0.45 -3.54
CA ARG A 102 -29.39 -1.22 -4.55
C ARG A 102 -28.37 -0.35 -5.28
N GLU A 103 -28.75 0.90 -5.54
CA GLU A 103 -27.93 1.91 -6.21
C GLU A 103 -26.72 2.30 -5.37
N THR A 104 -26.88 2.48 -4.05
CA THR A 104 -25.79 2.81 -3.13
C THR A 104 -24.76 1.68 -3.08
N VAL A 105 -25.22 0.44 -2.95
CA VAL A 105 -24.33 -0.74 -2.93
C VAL A 105 -23.62 -0.89 -4.27
N HIS A 106 -24.34 -0.66 -5.38
CA HIS A 106 -23.76 -0.70 -6.72
C HIS A 106 -22.67 0.37 -6.91
N ALA A 107 -22.93 1.61 -6.50
CA ALA A 107 -21.94 2.69 -6.57
C ALA A 107 -20.67 2.37 -5.79
N TRP A 108 -20.81 1.81 -4.58
CA TRP A 108 -19.66 1.35 -3.81
C TRP A 108 -18.89 0.24 -4.49
N ARG A 109 -19.57 -0.76 -5.08
CA ARG A 109 -18.90 -1.83 -5.83
C ARG A 109 -18.07 -1.27 -6.99
N VAL A 110 -18.62 -0.33 -7.77
CA VAL A 110 -17.90 0.31 -8.88
C VAL A 110 -16.65 1.05 -8.38
N LEU A 111 -16.79 1.84 -7.31
CA LEU A 111 -15.67 2.57 -6.72
C LEU A 111 -14.59 1.65 -6.14
N VAL A 112 -15.00 0.55 -5.51
CA VAL A 112 -14.08 -0.43 -4.92
C VAL A 112 -13.38 -1.25 -6.01
N SER A 113 -14.07 -1.64 -7.08
CA SER A 113 -13.43 -2.25 -8.25
C SER A 113 -12.35 -1.33 -8.83
N PHE A 114 -12.67 -0.04 -9.01
CA PHE A 114 -11.68 0.96 -9.44
C PHE A 114 -10.45 0.99 -8.52
N ILE A 115 -10.63 0.96 -7.21
CA ILE A 115 -9.53 0.96 -6.23
C ILE A 115 -8.67 -0.31 -6.39
N SER A 116 -9.29 -1.49 -6.43
CA SER A 116 -8.58 -2.77 -6.56
C SER A 116 -7.81 -2.89 -7.87
N ASP A 117 -8.42 -2.45 -8.98
CA ASP A 117 -7.79 -2.47 -10.31
C ASP A 117 -6.53 -1.59 -10.33
N ARG A 118 -6.64 -0.35 -9.85
CA ARG A 118 -5.50 0.58 -9.77
C ARG A 118 -4.35 0.05 -8.91
N LEU A 119 -4.68 -0.58 -7.78
CA LEU A 119 -3.66 -1.21 -6.91
C LEU A 119 -2.98 -2.41 -7.60
N GLY A 120 -3.71 -3.15 -8.44
CA GLY A 120 -3.20 -4.29 -9.21
C GLY A 120 -2.29 -3.91 -10.38
N GLU A 121 -2.62 -2.85 -11.10
CA GLU A 121 -1.89 -2.39 -12.31
C GLU A 121 -0.43 -2.01 -12.03
N CYS A 122 -0.12 -1.51 -10.83
CA CYS A 122 1.21 -0.99 -10.49
C CYS A 122 2.31 -2.05 -10.34
N ARG A 123 1.95 -3.34 -10.39
CA ARG A 123 2.91 -4.45 -10.30
C ARG A 123 3.71 -4.62 -11.59
N GLU A 124 3.09 -4.44 -12.75
CA GLU A 124 3.71 -4.78 -14.04
C GLU A 124 4.87 -3.83 -14.39
N ILE A 125 4.80 -2.57 -13.96
CA ILE A 125 5.81 -1.54 -14.24
C ILE A 125 7.13 -1.85 -13.50
N ILE A 126 7.05 -2.27 -12.24
CA ILE A 126 8.25 -2.52 -11.41
C ILE A 126 8.85 -3.90 -11.70
N PHE A 127 8.03 -4.94 -11.91
CA PHE A 127 8.56 -6.26 -12.24
C PHE A 127 9.36 -6.23 -13.55
N GLU A 128 8.91 -5.50 -14.57
CA GLU A 128 9.68 -5.35 -15.82
C GLU A 128 10.93 -4.48 -15.64
N PHE A 129 10.89 -3.45 -14.80
CA PHE A 129 12.09 -2.65 -14.48
C PHE A 129 13.15 -3.48 -13.74
N VAL A 130 12.77 -4.20 -12.68
CA VAL A 130 13.68 -5.04 -11.88
C VAL A 130 14.20 -6.23 -12.71
N LYS A 131 13.35 -6.83 -13.55
CA LYS A 131 13.73 -7.91 -14.48
C LYS A 131 14.67 -7.41 -15.58
N LYS A 132 14.50 -6.18 -16.08
CA LYS A 132 15.46 -5.56 -17.00
C LYS A 132 16.79 -5.24 -16.32
N GLN A 133 16.76 -4.78 -15.08
CA GLN A 133 17.97 -4.45 -14.31
C GLN A 133 18.79 -5.70 -13.90
N THR A 134 18.12 -6.84 -13.71
CA THR A 134 18.77 -8.14 -13.39
C THR A 134 19.16 -8.96 -14.63
N ARG A 135 18.72 -8.56 -15.84
CA ARG A 135 19.06 -9.21 -17.12
C ARG A 135 20.05 -8.42 -17.98
N GLY A 136 20.56 -7.28 -17.50
CA GLY A 136 21.66 -6.57 -18.17
C GLY A 136 22.98 -7.32 -18.00
N PRO A 137 23.85 -7.38 -19.02
CA PRO A 137 25.19 -7.94 -18.85
C PRO A 137 25.94 -7.12 -17.79
N LEU A 138 26.62 -7.82 -16.88
CA LEU A 138 27.63 -7.26 -15.98
C LEU A 138 28.74 -6.62 -16.82
N LEU A 139 28.54 -5.38 -17.26
CA LEU A 139 29.64 -4.52 -17.70
C LEU A 139 30.36 -4.07 -16.45
N VAL A 140 31.34 -4.90 -16.06
CA VAL A 140 32.44 -4.50 -15.18
C VAL A 140 33.14 -3.33 -15.87
N LEU A 141 32.71 -2.11 -15.56
CA LEU A 141 33.48 -0.92 -15.88
C LEU A 141 34.71 -0.94 -14.97
N GLY A 142 35.82 -1.37 -15.55
CA GLY A 142 37.14 -1.20 -14.98
C GLY A 142 37.44 0.28 -14.82
N LEU A 143 37.28 0.79 -13.60
CA LEU A 143 37.91 2.02 -13.15
C LEU A 143 39.16 1.65 -12.38
N SER A 144 40.26 1.61 -13.14
CA SER A 144 41.61 1.72 -12.63
C SER A 144 41.75 3.10 -11.98
N THR A 145 41.88 3.12 -10.66
CA THR A 145 42.44 4.27 -9.93
C THR A 145 43.41 3.73 -8.88
N GLN A 146 44.65 4.16 -9.03
CA GLN A 146 45.78 3.85 -8.17
C GLN A 146 45.50 4.20 -6.70
N MET A 147 45.92 3.30 -5.82
CA MET A 147 46.00 3.51 -4.37
C MET A 147 47.20 4.42 -4.04
N PRO A 148 47.09 5.19 -2.94
CA PRO A 148 48.17 5.21 -1.97
C PRO A 148 47.71 4.62 -0.64
N THR A 149 48.60 3.80 -0.10
CA THR A 149 48.55 3.09 1.16
C THR A 149 48.47 4.02 2.37
N GLY A 150 47.56 3.73 3.31
CA GLY A 150 47.54 4.31 4.66
C GLY A 150 46.68 3.46 5.59
N HIS A 151 47.30 2.86 6.61
CA HIS A 151 46.67 2.03 7.63
C HIS A 151 45.70 2.82 8.53
N GLY A 152 44.57 2.19 8.88
CA GLY A 152 43.69 2.62 9.97
C GLY A 152 42.35 1.88 9.91
N GLN A 153 42.04 1.08 10.93
CA GLN A 153 40.94 0.13 10.97
C GLN A 153 39.56 0.82 10.89
N ASN A 154 38.75 0.41 9.91
CA ASN A 154 37.33 0.72 9.78
C ASN A 154 36.48 -0.42 10.34
N ALA A 155 35.56 -0.11 11.25
CA ALA A 155 34.28 -0.80 11.35
C ALA A 155 33.20 0.20 10.90
N CYS A 156 32.74 0.06 9.66
CA CYS A 156 31.66 0.86 9.10
C CYS A 156 30.32 0.52 9.75
N PRO A 157 29.48 1.51 10.14
CA PRO A 157 28.06 1.27 10.28
C PRO A 157 27.44 1.13 8.89
N ILE A 158 26.78 0.01 8.63
CA ILE A 158 25.97 -0.22 7.42
C ILE A 158 24.76 0.72 7.51
N HIS A 159 24.88 1.90 6.92
CA HIS A 159 23.79 2.86 6.75
C HIS A 159 22.97 2.43 5.53
N HIS A 160 21.77 1.91 5.74
CA HIS A 160 20.89 1.41 4.68
C HIS A 160 19.92 2.53 4.24
N PRO A 161 20.00 3.09 3.02
CA PRO A 161 19.17 4.23 2.57
C PRO A 161 17.70 3.88 2.25
N ARG A 162 17.19 2.72 2.72
CA ARG A 162 15.94 2.12 2.22
C ARG A 162 14.73 2.29 3.15
N ILE A 163 14.94 2.86 4.34
CA ILE A 163 13.88 3.15 5.33
C ILE A 163 13.40 4.61 5.25
N GLU A 164 14.15 5.52 4.62
CA GLU A 164 13.77 6.94 4.53
C GLU A 164 12.57 7.22 3.62
N LEU A 165 12.35 6.43 2.56
CA LEU A 165 11.26 6.69 1.61
C LEU A 165 9.87 6.51 2.25
N LEU A 166 9.74 5.60 3.23
CA LEU A 166 8.50 5.40 4.00
C LEU A 166 8.33 6.43 5.12
N ARG A 167 9.42 7.06 5.58
CA ARG A 167 9.43 8.08 6.62
C ARG A 167 9.13 9.48 6.06
N LEU A 168 9.62 9.78 4.85
CA LEU A 168 9.38 11.05 4.16
C LEU A 168 7.91 11.26 3.74
N VAL A 169 7.13 10.18 3.60
CA VAL A 169 5.69 10.25 3.30
C VAL A 169 4.84 10.44 4.58
N THR A 170 5.36 10.12 5.77
CA THR A 170 4.58 10.15 7.01
C THR A 170 4.72 11.44 7.85
N ASP A 171 5.78 12.23 7.66
CA ASP A 171 6.08 13.41 8.49
C ASP A 171 5.84 14.76 7.79
N GLY A 172 5.19 14.77 6.63
CA GLY A 172 5.03 15.95 5.78
C GLY A 172 3.70 16.71 5.91
N HIS A 173 3.34 17.23 7.09
CA HIS A 173 2.56 18.48 7.20
C HIS A 173 2.51 19.00 8.65
N PRO A 174 3.24 20.06 9.01
CA PRO A 174 2.88 20.86 10.18
C PRO A 174 1.63 21.67 9.84
N GLU A 175 0.56 21.49 10.61
CA GLU A 175 -0.56 22.43 10.66
C GLU A 175 0.00 23.83 10.96
N GLN A 176 -0.15 24.76 10.02
CA GLN A 176 -0.13 26.18 10.36
C GLN A 176 -1.49 26.51 10.96
N SER A 177 -1.51 26.56 12.29
CA SER A 177 -2.56 27.15 13.10
C SER A 177 -2.73 28.63 12.75
N SER A 178 -3.96 29.02 12.43
CA SER A 178 -4.45 30.39 12.59
C SER A 178 -5.12 30.54 13.95
#